data_AF-A0A8S3EAH7-F1
#
_entry.id   AF-A0A8S3EAH7-F1
#
_cell.length_a   1.000
_cell.length_b   1.000
_cell.length_c   1.000
_cell.angle_alpha   90.00
_cell.angle_beta   90.00
_cell.angle_gamma   90.00
#
_symmetry.space_group_name_H-M   'P 1'
#
loop_
_entity.id
_entity.type
_entity.pdbx_description
1 polymer ?
#
loop_
_entity_poly.entity_id
_entity_poly.type
_entity_poly.pdbx_seq_one_letter_code
_entity_poly.pdbx_strand_id
1 'polypeptide(L)'
;MPSEFGTAVPELHSLFSIINSLEYKEKPLKDYAYYVMGQSCVAIGFRGQKILTRMLNKHREIYSDRFRLIITSISDKNPRSLHAHISGGFASINSFYDEMTNEIWHILVWDWRKDISS
;
A
#
# COMPACT_ATOMS: atom_id res chain seq x y z
N MET A 1 -1.49 9.31 -2.08
CA MET A 1 -0.77 10.36 -1.36
C MET A 1 0.71 10.21 -1.66
N PRO A 2 1.30 11.08 -2.51
CA PRO A 2 2.75 11.23 -2.64
C PRO A 2 3.42 11.52 -1.28
N SER A 3 4.70 11.20 -1.12
CA SER A 3 5.42 11.35 0.16
C SER A 3 5.49 12.78 0.69
N GLU A 4 5.49 13.76 -0.22
CA GLU A 4 5.38 15.20 0.05
C GLU A 4 4.10 15.59 0.82
N PHE A 5 3.03 14.78 0.81
CA PHE A 5 1.83 15.02 1.62
C PHE A 5 1.99 14.61 3.10
N GLY A 6 3.05 13.87 3.44
CA GLY A 6 3.29 13.40 4.81
C GLY A 6 3.50 14.52 5.82
N THR A 7 3.91 15.72 5.38
CA THR A 7 4.23 16.86 6.26
C THR A 7 3.02 17.56 6.87
N ALA A 8 1.81 17.26 6.40
CA ALA A 8 0.58 17.92 6.83
C ALA A 8 -0.23 17.14 7.88
N VAL A 9 0.10 15.86 8.12
CA VAL A 9 -0.64 14.98 9.04
C VAL A 9 0.36 14.16 9.86
N PRO A 10 0.48 14.40 11.18
CA PRO A 10 1.48 13.74 12.04
C PRO A 10 1.46 12.21 12.01
N GLU A 11 0.27 11.61 11.87
CA GLU A 11 0.08 10.17 11.81
C GLU A 11 0.65 9.56 10.52
N LEU A 12 0.69 10.34 9.43
CA LEU A 12 1.33 9.93 8.18
C LEU A 12 2.85 10.01 8.26
N HIS A 13 3.40 10.87 9.11
CA HIS A 13 4.84 11.02 9.30
C HIS A 13 5.50 9.73 9.79
N SER A 14 4.89 9.04 10.76
CA SER A 14 5.39 7.76 11.28
C SER A 14 5.38 6.67 10.20
N LEU A 15 4.30 6.59 9.41
CA LEU A 15 4.21 5.63 8.30
C LEU A 15 5.27 5.90 7.22
N PHE A 16 5.44 7.16 6.79
CA PHE A 16 6.46 7.50 5.80
C PHE A 16 7.89 7.28 6.32
N SER A 17 8.13 7.50 7.62
CA SER A 17 9.42 7.19 8.25
C SER A 17 9.74 5.71 8.13
N ILE A 18 8.78 4.84 8.44
CA ILE A 18 8.92 3.39 8.28
C ILE A 18 9.14 3.03 6.81
N ILE A 19 8.32 3.55 5.89
CA ILE A 19 8.48 3.26 4.46
C ILE A 19 9.88 3.66 3.96
N ASN A 20 10.36 4.83 4.37
CA ASN A 20 11.66 5.35 3.93
C ASN A 20 12.87 4.58 4.50
N SER A 21 12.68 3.80 5.57
CA SER A 21 13.72 2.92 6.12
C SER A 21 13.73 1.52 5.51
N LEU A 22 12.75 1.19 4.66
CA LEU A 22 12.61 -0.14 4.07
C LEU A 22 13.24 -0.23 2.67
N GLU A 23 13.66 -1.44 2.34
CA GLU A 23 14.13 -1.81 1.00
C GLU A 23 13.14 -2.75 0.33
N TYR A 24 13.07 -2.66 -1.00
CA TYR A 24 12.31 -3.58 -1.85
C TYR A 24 13.15 -3.90 -3.09
N LYS A 25 13.35 -5.19 -3.39
CA LYS A 25 14.21 -5.65 -4.49
C LYS A 25 15.59 -4.97 -4.47
N GLU A 26 16.27 -5.02 -3.32
CA GLU A 26 17.63 -4.51 -3.10
C GLU A 26 17.80 -3.00 -3.34
N LYS A 27 16.69 -2.25 -3.33
CA LYS A 27 16.70 -0.79 -3.48
C LYS A 27 15.83 -0.14 -2.41
N PRO A 28 16.27 0.98 -1.79
CA PRO A 28 15.45 1.72 -0.83
C PRO A 28 14.11 2.15 -1.43
N LEU A 29 13.00 1.98 -0.70
CA LEU A 29 11.67 2.35 -1.17
C LEU A 29 11.57 3.84 -1.53
N LYS A 30 12.27 4.70 -0.78
CA LYS A 30 12.35 6.15 -1.03
C LYS A 30 12.89 6.51 -2.43
N ASP A 31 13.63 5.61 -3.06
CA ASP A 31 14.23 5.82 -4.39
C ASP A 31 13.33 5.31 -5.54
N TYR A 32 12.15 4.77 -5.21
CA TYR A 32 11.12 4.45 -6.19
C TYR A 32 10.16 5.63 -6.37
N ALA A 33 9.62 5.79 -7.58
CA ALA A 33 8.41 6.56 -7.76
C ALA A 33 7.24 5.76 -7.16
N TYR A 34 6.79 6.12 -5.96
CA TYR A 34 5.67 5.47 -5.29
C TYR A 34 4.64 6.48 -4.81
N TYR A 35 3.44 5.99 -4.54
CA TYR A 35 2.48 6.72 -3.72
C TYR A 35 1.83 5.79 -2.70
N VAL A 36 1.43 6.36 -1.57
CA VAL A 36 0.69 5.63 -0.54
C VAL A 36 -0.79 5.70 -0.83
N MET A 37 -1.43 4.55 -0.94
CA MET A 37 -2.89 4.43 -0.89
C MET A 37 -3.28 4.37 0.58
N GLY A 38 -3.94 5.43 1.07
CA GLY A 38 -4.42 5.49 2.45
C GLY A 38 -5.53 4.50 2.73
N GLN A 39 -6.00 4.47 3.97
CA GLN A 39 -7.09 3.64 4.45
C GLN A 39 -8.45 4.09 3.86
N SER A 40 -8.63 4.01 2.54
CA SER A 40 -9.97 4.04 1.96
C SER A 40 -10.57 2.65 2.16
N CYS A 41 -11.03 2.40 3.38
CA CYS A 41 -11.87 1.28 3.73
C CYS A 41 -13.04 1.30 2.72
N VAL A 42 -13.07 0.37 1.77
CA VAL A 42 -14.26 0.13 0.95
C VAL A 42 -15.35 -0.19 1.97
N ALA A 43 -16.21 0.79 2.21
CA ALA A 43 -17.15 0.79 3.32
C ALA A 43 -17.87 -0.55 3.39
N ILE A 44 -18.12 -0.99 4.63
CA ILE A 44 -18.74 -2.25 5.04
C ILE A 44 -19.98 -2.66 4.19
N GLY A 45 -20.62 -1.73 3.48
CA GLY A 45 -21.76 -1.94 2.58
C GLY A 45 -21.50 -2.40 1.13
N PHE A 46 -20.25 -2.45 0.62
CA PHE A 46 -19.99 -2.72 -0.81
C PHE A 46 -19.30 -4.07 -1.10
N ARG A 47 -19.77 -5.11 -0.41
CA ARG A 47 -19.22 -6.48 -0.46
C ARG A 47 -19.65 -7.21 -1.75
N GLY A 48 -18.76 -8.00 -2.36
CA GLY A 48 -19.10 -9.00 -3.38
C GLY A 48 -19.14 -8.54 -4.85
N GLN A 49 -18.85 -7.27 -5.16
CA GLN A 49 -19.05 -6.73 -6.52
C GLN A 49 -17.77 -6.40 -7.30
N LYS A 50 -16.63 -7.04 -7.00
CA LYS A 50 -15.32 -6.75 -7.63
C LYS A 50 -14.90 -5.26 -7.52
N ILE A 51 -15.49 -4.49 -6.60
CA ILE A 51 -15.27 -3.02 -6.48
C ILE A 51 -13.81 -2.73 -6.10
N LEU A 52 -13.25 -3.45 -5.14
CA LEU A 52 -11.84 -3.31 -4.77
C LEU A 52 -10.92 -3.57 -5.97
N THR A 53 -11.14 -4.66 -6.71
CA THR A 53 -10.38 -4.97 -7.92
C THR A 53 -10.51 -3.88 -8.99
N ARG A 54 -11.72 -3.36 -9.22
CA ARG A 54 -11.94 -2.26 -10.19
C ARG A 54 -11.27 -0.96 -9.74
N MET A 55 -11.33 -0.64 -8.45
CA MET A 55 -10.63 0.50 -7.86
C MET A 55 -9.12 0.36 -8.03
N LEU A 56 -8.56 -0.78 -7.65
CA LEU A 56 -7.14 -1.11 -7.81
C LEU A 56 -6.68 -1.03 -9.28
N ASN A 57 -7.49 -1.54 -10.22
CA ASN A 57 -7.23 -1.42 -11.64
C ASN A 57 -7.28 0.03 -12.12
N LYS A 58 -8.24 0.83 -11.63
CA LYS A 58 -8.35 2.25 -11.98
C LYS A 58 -7.17 3.05 -11.45
N HIS A 59 -6.66 2.71 -10.26
CA HIS A 59 -5.41 3.27 -9.76
C HIS A 59 -4.25 2.98 -10.70
N ARG A 60 -4.08 1.74 -11.16
CA ARG A 60 -3.06 1.39 -12.15
C ARG A 60 -3.21 2.17 -13.43
N GLU A 61 -4.41 2.25 -13.98
CA GLU A 61 -4.70 3.00 -15.21
C GLU A 61 -4.30 4.48 -15.09
N ILE A 62 -4.62 5.15 -13.97
CA ILE A 62 -4.41 6.59 -13.80
C ILE A 62 -2.98 6.97 -13.38
N TYR A 63 -2.29 6.08 -12.68
CA TYR A 63 -1.05 6.43 -11.97
C TYR A 63 0.17 5.63 -12.40
N SER A 64 0.02 4.56 -13.19
CA SER A 64 1.16 3.71 -13.60
C SER A 64 2.15 4.39 -14.55
N ASP A 65 1.75 5.50 -15.16
CA ASP A 65 2.59 6.38 -15.97
C ASP A 65 3.60 7.16 -15.12
N ARG A 66 3.23 7.51 -13.88
CA ARG A 66 4.01 8.36 -12.96
C ARG A 66 4.65 7.58 -11.82
N PHE A 67 3.99 6.52 -11.36
CA PHE A 67 4.41 5.75 -10.20
C PHE A 67 4.62 4.30 -10.58
N ARG A 68 5.72 3.73 -10.09
CA ARG A 68 6.03 2.30 -10.22
C ARG A 68 5.33 1.48 -9.15
N LEU A 69 5.28 2.00 -7.92
CA LEU A 69 4.77 1.28 -6.76
C LEU A 69 3.51 1.94 -6.19
N ILE A 70 2.56 1.11 -5.77
CA ILE A 70 1.60 1.50 -4.72
C ILE A 70 2.04 0.87 -3.41
N ILE A 71 2.00 1.65 -2.34
CA ILE A 71 2.21 1.16 -0.98
C ILE A 71 0.92 1.34 -0.18
N THR A 72 0.57 0.35 0.63
CA THR A 72 -0.56 0.43 1.58
C THR A 72 -0.18 -0.22 2.91
N SER A 73 -0.86 0.15 3.99
CA SER A 73 -0.72 -0.45 5.32
C SER A 73 -2.03 -1.07 5.77
N ILE A 74 -2.03 -2.33 6.18
CA ILE A 74 -3.24 -3.07 6.59
C ILE A 74 -3.03 -3.73 7.95
N SER A 75 -3.94 -3.49 8.89
CA SER A 75 -3.97 -4.15 10.20
C SER A 75 -4.14 -5.67 10.06
N ASP A 76 -3.41 -6.42 10.87
CA ASP A 76 -3.48 -7.88 11.01
C ASP A 76 -4.87 -8.35 11.46
N LYS A 77 -5.61 -7.51 12.19
CA LYS A 77 -7.02 -7.73 12.56
C LYS A 77 -7.98 -7.62 11.39
N ASN A 78 -7.52 -7.25 10.19
CA ASN A 78 -8.30 -7.24 8.95
C ASN A 78 -7.77 -8.26 7.92
N PRO A 79 -7.82 -9.58 8.23
CA PRO A 79 -7.28 -10.63 7.36
C PRO A 79 -8.00 -10.68 6.00
N ARG A 80 -9.25 -10.23 5.94
CA ARG A 80 -10.00 -10.11 4.70
C ARG A 80 -9.38 -9.09 3.75
N SER A 81 -9.08 -7.88 4.23
CA SER A 81 -8.44 -6.85 3.41
C SER A 81 -7.04 -7.29 3.01
N LEU A 82 -6.28 -7.86 3.95
CA LEU A 82 -4.95 -8.39 3.69
C LEU A 82 -4.96 -9.43 2.57
N HIS A 83 -5.84 -10.44 2.67
CA HIS A 83 -6.00 -11.45 1.63
C HIS A 83 -6.43 -10.86 0.29
N ALA A 84 -7.36 -9.90 0.28
CA ALA A 84 -7.83 -9.29 -0.95
C ALA A 84 -6.74 -8.49 -1.68
N HIS A 85 -5.84 -7.82 -0.94
CA HIS A 85 -4.70 -7.11 -1.54
C HIS A 85 -3.63 -8.09 -2.03
N ILE A 86 -3.31 -9.13 -1.26
CA ILE A 86 -2.36 -10.17 -1.68
C ILE A 86 -2.85 -10.85 -2.97
N SER A 87 -4.10 -11.29 -3.01
CA SER A 87 -4.74 -11.85 -4.20
C SER A 87 -4.85 -10.85 -5.36
N GLY A 88 -4.85 -9.54 -5.06
CA GLY A 88 -4.80 -8.45 -6.02
C GLY A 88 -3.41 -8.16 -6.59
N GLY A 89 -2.36 -8.84 -6.12
CA GLY A 89 -0.99 -8.71 -6.62
C GLY A 89 -0.05 -7.88 -5.73
N PHE A 90 -0.50 -7.49 -4.54
CA PHE A 90 0.39 -6.91 -3.53
C PHE A 90 1.24 -8.00 -2.86
N ALA A 91 2.44 -7.63 -2.44
CA ALA A 91 3.30 -8.43 -1.57
C ALA A 91 3.47 -7.73 -0.21
N SER A 92 3.34 -8.46 0.89
CA SER A 92 3.70 -7.96 2.22
C SER A 92 5.22 -7.94 2.34
N ILE A 93 5.80 -6.78 2.63
CA ILE A 93 7.27 -6.58 2.67
C ILE A 93 7.79 -6.30 4.07
N ASN A 94 6.92 -5.84 4.98
CA ASN A 94 7.25 -5.61 6.37
C ASN A 94 5.98 -5.65 7.23
N SER A 95 6.14 -5.76 8.54
CA SER A 95 5.10 -5.49 9.52
C SER A 95 5.68 -4.74 10.70
N PHE A 96 4.89 -3.87 11.34
CA PHE A 96 5.28 -3.16 12.54
C PHE A 96 4.14 -3.17 13.55
N TYR A 97 4.47 -3.15 14.84
CA TYR A 97 3.49 -2.93 15.89
C TYR A 97 3.26 -1.44 16.08
N ASP A 98 2.01 -1.03 16.10
CA ASP A 98 1.59 0.35 16.32
C ASP A 98 1.00 0.47 17.73
N GLU A 99 1.69 1.21 18.60
CA GLU A 99 1.29 1.38 20.01
C GLU A 99 -0.01 2.16 20.17
N MET A 100 -0.33 3.07 19.23
CA MET A 100 -1.54 3.91 19.29
C MET A 100 -2.80 3.10 19.03
N THR A 101 -2.71 2.16 18.09
CA THR A 101 -3.82 1.27 17.72
C THR A 101 -3.79 -0.06 18.47
N ASN A 102 -2.67 -0.43 19.07
CA ASN A 102 -2.42 -1.72 19.70
C ASN A 102 -2.66 -2.88 18.70
N GLU A 103 -2.07 -2.76 17.51
CA GLU A 103 -2.24 -3.65 16.37
C GLU A 103 -0.93 -3.86 15.62
N ILE A 104 -0.82 -5.00 14.93
CA ILE A 104 0.26 -5.22 13.96
C ILE A 104 -0.24 -4.73 12.61
N TRP A 105 0.54 -3.89 11.95
CA TRP A 105 0.25 -3.37 10.62
C TRP A 105 1.23 -3.95 9.60
N HIS A 106 0.69 -4.49 8.51
CA HIS A 106 1.48 -4.98 7.38
C HIS A 106 1.66 -3.88 6.34
N ILE A 107 2.90 -3.64 5.91
CA ILE A 107 3.23 -2.81 4.75
C ILE A 107 3.22 -3.69 3.51
N LEU A 108 2.35 -3.35 2.56
CA LEU A 108 2.18 -4.07 1.31
C LEU A 108 2.58 -3.19 0.12
N VAL A 109 3.26 -3.80 -0.84
CA VAL A 109 3.70 -3.17 -2.10
C VAL A 109 3.07 -3.85 -3.30
N TRP A 110 2.52 -3.07 -4.22
CA TRP A 110 2.17 -3.53 -5.56
C TRP A 110 3.12 -2.90 -6.58
N ASP A 111 4.02 -3.70 -7.14
CA ASP A 111 4.93 -3.31 -8.22
C ASP A 111 4.23 -3.51 -9.57
N TRP A 112 3.89 -2.40 -10.24
CA TRP A 112 3.22 -2.45 -11.54
C TRP A 112 4.17 -2.77 -12.70
N ARG A 113 5.48 -2.68 -12.48
CA ARG A 113 6.48 -3.30 -13.35
C ARG A 113 6.77 -4.70 -12.83
N LYS A 114 5.81 -5.61 -12.96
CA LYS A 114 6.18 -7.01 -13.07
C LYS A 114 6.87 -7.16 -14.41
N ASP A 115 8.10 -7.65 -14.38
CA ASP A 115 8.82 -8.04 -15.58
C ASP A 115 7.87 -8.87 -16.43
N ILE A 116 7.60 -8.39 -17.65
CA ILE A 116 7.14 -9.28 -18.70
C ILE A 116 8.36 -10.15 -18.96
N SER A 117 8.53 -11.22 -18.17
CA SER A 117 9.34 -12.34 -18.59
C SER A 117 8.72 -12.78 -19.91
N SER A 118 9.42 -12.41 -20.99
CA SER A 118 9.12 -12.76 -22.37
C SER A 118 9.19 -14.27 -22.55
#